data_AF-A0A829Q373-F1
#
_entry.id   AF-A0A829Q373-F1
#
_cell.length_a   1.000
_cell.length_b   1.000
_cell.length_c   1.000
_cell.angle_alpha   90.00
_cell.angle_beta   90.00
_cell.angle_gamma   90.00
#
_symmetry.space_group_name_H-M   'P 1'
#
loop_
_entity.id
_entity.type
_entity.pdbx_description
1 polymer ?
#
loop_
_entity_poly.entity_id
_entity_poly.type
_entity_poly.pdbx_seq_one_letter_code
_entity_poly.pdbx_strand_id
1 'polypeptide(L)'
;MAPELDEWLAELEIPQGWDAVSLPHEPRPSRLTVCGPRPEGGYLATETLSLFHFTGVAPRRIVARSADRWLVDAGAESVATFSLIPPTVDVEAVRCTGFMTVDSRRVWVQSSIYVAGSTTSGRGILIEQMFVVESGYRARIRDDIADLGDAVQERFINRYTSIRI
;
A
#
# COMPACT_ATOMS: atom_id res chain seq x y z
N MET A 1 -11.69 -12.76 -11.37
CA MET A 1 -11.37 -12.40 -9.98
C MET A 1 -10.89 -13.68 -9.32
N ALA A 2 -9.67 -13.70 -8.78
CA ALA A 2 -9.15 -14.87 -8.09
C ALA A 2 -9.79 -14.93 -6.69
N PRO A 3 -10.53 -15.98 -6.30
CA PRO A 3 -11.26 -16.04 -5.03
C PRO A 3 -10.39 -15.74 -3.80
N GLU A 4 -9.13 -16.14 -3.84
CA GLU A 4 -8.12 -15.89 -2.79
C GLU A 4 -7.88 -14.39 -2.54
N LEU A 5 -8.13 -13.52 -3.53
CA LEU A 5 -7.92 -12.08 -3.44
C LEU A 5 -9.09 -11.37 -2.73
N ASP A 6 -10.32 -11.82 -3.00
CA ASP A 6 -11.52 -11.30 -2.35
C ASP A 6 -11.55 -11.70 -0.87
N GLU A 7 -11.13 -12.93 -0.55
CA GLU A 7 -10.94 -13.40 0.82
C GLU A 7 -9.88 -12.57 1.55
N TRP A 8 -8.74 -12.28 0.90
CA TRP A 8 -7.66 -11.49 1.50
C TRP A 8 -8.11 -10.08 1.89
N LEU A 9 -8.92 -9.44 1.03
CA LEU A 9 -9.46 -8.10 1.25
C LEU A 9 -10.59 -8.08 2.27
N ALA A 10 -11.46 -9.10 2.28
CA ALA A 10 -12.61 -9.18 3.17
C ALA A 10 -12.21 -9.25 4.65
N GLU A 11 -11.02 -9.78 4.95
CA GLU A 11 -10.53 -9.88 6.33
C GLU A 11 -9.66 -8.69 6.78
N LEU A 12 -9.50 -7.66 5.93
CA LEU A 12 -8.85 -6.41 6.32
C LEU A 12 -9.91 -5.44 6.86
N GLU A 13 -9.92 -5.25 8.17
CA GLU A 13 -10.84 -4.33 8.83
C GLU A 13 -10.63 -2.87 8.37
N ILE A 14 -11.71 -2.10 8.38
CA ILE A 14 -11.72 -0.67 8.06
C ILE A 14 -12.01 0.08 9.37
N PRO A 15 -11.09 0.94 9.85
CA PRO A 15 -11.27 1.68 11.09
C PRO A 15 -12.53 2.55 11.08
N GLN A 16 -13.09 2.81 12.26
CA GLN A 16 -14.25 3.69 12.39
C GLN A 16 -13.94 5.09 11.85
N GLY A 17 -14.84 5.63 11.02
CA GLY A 17 -14.66 6.95 10.39
C GLY A 17 -13.92 6.91 9.06
N TRP A 18 -13.58 5.70 8.59
CA TRP A 18 -13.19 5.44 7.21
C TRP A 18 -14.32 4.74 6.45
N ASP A 19 -14.47 5.09 5.18
CA ASP A 19 -15.47 4.51 4.29
C ASP A 19 -14.77 3.83 3.10
N ALA A 20 -15.22 2.62 2.75
CA ALA A 20 -14.85 2.02 1.46
C ALA A 20 -15.65 2.68 0.34
N VAL A 21 -14.96 3.10 -0.72
CA VAL A 21 -15.58 3.73 -1.89
C VAL A 21 -15.17 3.00 -3.16
N SER A 22 -16.13 2.90 -4.10
CA SER A 22 -15.90 2.34 -5.42
C SER A 22 -15.72 3.44 -6.45
N LEU A 23 -14.65 3.36 -7.24
CA LEU A 23 -14.45 4.23 -8.39
C LEU A 23 -15.31 3.75 -9.58
N PRO A 24 -15.84 4.67 -10.42
CA PRO A 24 -16.74 4.31 -11.51
C PRO A 24 -16.05 3.70 -12.74
N HIS A 25 -14.74 3.88 -12.91
CA HIS A 25 -14.00 3.53 -14.12
C HIS A 25 -12.74 2.71 -13.82
N GLU A 26 -12.40 1.79 -14.73
CA GLU A 26 -11.16 1.01 -14.68
C GLU A 26 -9.97 1.81 -15.25
N PRO A 27 -8.72 1.55 -14.80
CA PRO A 27 -8.34 0.60 -13.77
C PRO A 27 -8.65 1.09 -12.35
N ARG A 28 -9.15 0.21 -11.48
CA ARG A 28 -9.45 0.50 -10.06
C ARG A 28 -8.47 -0.21 -9.14
N PRO A 29 -8.15 0.38 -7.97
CA PRO A 29 -7.51 -0.38 -6.91
C PRO A 29 -8.46 -1.47 -6.42
N SER A 30 -7.91 -2.52 -5.83
CA SER A 30 -8.70 -3.59 -5.22
C SER A 30 -9.54 -3.09 -4.04
N ARG A 31 -9.04 -2.07 -3.32
CA ARG A 31 -9.80 -1.31 -2.32
C ARG A 31 -9.36 0.15 -2.32
N LEU A 32 -10.31 1.06 -2.19
CA LEU A 32 -10.07 2.46 -1.85
C LEU A 32 -10.88 2.78 -0.59
N THR A 33 -10.20 3.23 0.45
CA THR A 33 -10.82 3.76 1.66
C THR A 33 -10.52 5.23 1.83
N VAL A 34 -11.46 5.97 2.40
CA VAL A 34 -11.39 7.43 2.53
C VAL A 34 -11.83 7.87 3.93
N CYS A 35 -11.23 8.95 4.45
CA CYS A 35 -11.55 9.49 5.76
C CYS A 35 -11.52 11.02 5.76
N GLY A 36 -12.36 11.63 6.60
CA GLY A 36 -12.43 13.07 6.77
C GLY A 36 -13.00 13.75 5.52
N PRO A 37 -14.31 13.62 5.24
CA PRO A 37 -14.93 14.28 4.11
C PRO A 37 -14.78 15.80 4.22
N ARG A 38 -14.51 16.47 3.10
CA ARG A 38 -14.41 17.94 3.04
C ARG A 38 -15.75 18.56 2.63
N PRO A 39 -16.09 19.77 3.14
CA PRO A 39 -17.30 20.49 2.74
C PRO A 39 -17.41 20.74 1.23
N GLU A 40 -16.29 21.02 0.58
CA GLU A 40 -16.18 21.27 -0.87
C GLU A 40 -16.06 19.99 -1.71
N GLY A 41 -16.09 18.82 -1.06
CA GLY A 41 -15.95 17.52 -1.70
C GLY A 41 -14.54 16.93 -1.60
N GLY A 42 -14.48 15.60 -1.73
CA GLY A 42 -13.25 14.81 -1.50
C GLY A 42 -12.98 14.59 -0.02
N TYR A 43 -11.77 14.11 0.28
CA TYR A 43 -11.40 13.58 1.59
C TYR A 43 -10.01 14.03 2.02
N LEU A 44 -9.82 14.20 3.34
CA LEU A 44 -8.55 14.59 3.97
C LEU A 44 -7.52 13.47 3.95
N ALA A 45 -7.97 12.21 3.88
CA ALA A 45 -7.11 11.04 3.83
C ALA A 45 -7.71 9.95 2.93
N THR A 46 -6.83 9.21 2.26
CA THR A 46 -7.18 8.03 1.47
C THR A 46 -6.16 6.92 1.67
N GLU A 47 -6.60 5.67 1.69
CA GLU A 47 -5.77 4.48 1.49
C GLU A 47 -6.22 3.77 0.22
N THR A 48 -5.30 3.55 -0.72
CA THR A 48 -5.50 2.65 -1.85
C THR A 48 -4.73 1.37 -1.63
N LEU A 49 -5.36 0.25 -1.96
CA LEU A 49 -4.77 -1.07 -1.92
C LEU A 49 -4.99 -1.76 -3.26
N SER A 50 -3.91 -2.07 -3.96
CA SER A 50 -3.90 -2.74 -5.25
C SER A 50 -3.17 -4.07 -5.14
N LEU A 51 -3.80 -5.14 -5.64
CA LEU A 51 -3.24 -6.49 -5.61
C LEU A 51 -3.14 -7.05 -7.03
N PHE A 52 -1.97 -7.60 -7.35
CA PHE A 52 -1.68 -8.17 -8.65
C PHE A 52 -1.08 -9.56 -8.50
N HIS A 53 -1.53 -10.49 -9.35
CA HIS A 53 -0.91 -11.80 -9.49
C HIS A 53 0.04 -11.82 -10.69
N PHE A 54 1.19 -12.46 -10.53
CA PHE A 54 2.17 -12.63 -11.60
C PHE A 54 2.84 -14.01 -11.54
N THR A 55 3.63 -14.32 -12.57
CA THR A 55 4.44 -15.54 -12.65
C THR A 55 5.92 -15.15 -12.70
N GLY A 56 6.74 -15.85 -11.92
CA GLY A 56 8.19 -15.67 -11.88
C GLY A 56 8.68 -15.16 -10.53
N VAL A 57 10.00 -14.98 -10.46
CA VAL A 57 10.69 -14.41 -9.30
C VAL A 57 11.09 -12.99 -9.67
N ALA A 58 10.73 -12.01 -8.84
CA ALA A 58 11.17 -10.64 -9.03
C ALA A 58 12.70 -10.56 -8.82
N PRO A 59 13.45 -9.85 -9.68
CA PRO A 59 14.89 -9.66 -9.46
C PRO A 59 15.15 -9.04 -8.08
N ARG A 60 16.04 -9.66 -7.29
CA ARG A 60 16.35 -9.20 -5.92
C ARG A 60 16.66 -7.70 -5.93
N ARG A 61 16.02 -6.93 -5.03
CA ARG A 61 16.25 -5.50 -4.81
C ARG A 61 15.80 -4.57 -5.92
N ILE A 62 15.10 -5.04 -6.97
CA ILE A 62 14.49 -4.09 -7.93
C ILE A 62 13.41 -3.27 -7.23
N VAL A 63 12.65 -3.91 -6.34
CA VAL A 63 11.61 -3.28 -5.54
C VAL A 63 12.23 -2.22 -4.63
N ALA A 64 13.23 -2.56 -3.81
CA ALA A 64 13.90 -1.57 -2.96
C ALA A 64 14.58 -0.42 -3.73
N ARG A 65 15.12 -0.67 -4.92
CA ARG A 65 15.80 0.36 -5.72
C ARG A 65 14.86 1.33 -6.44
N SER A 66 13.59 0.94 -6.59
CA SER A 66 12.62 1.71 -7.36
C SER A 66 11.40 2.14 -6.56
N ALA A 67 11.29 1.73 -5.29
CA ALA A 67 10.13 1.99 -4.45
C ALA A 67 9.87 3.48 -4.19
N ASP A 68 10.91 4.30 -4.08
CA ASP A 68 10.80 5.75 -3.92
C ASP A 68 10.80 6.51 -5.24
N ARG A 69 11.12 5.86 -6.35
CA ARG A 69 11.34 6.54 -7.62
C ARG A 69 10.13 7.35 -8.05
N TRP A 70 8.93 6.79 -7.88
CA TRP A 70 7.69 7.47 -8.24
C TRP A 70 7.42 8.69 -7.33
N LEU A 71 7.74 8.63 -6.03
CA LEU A 71 7.63 9.77 -5.13
C LEU A 71 8.60 10.88 -5.54
N VAL A 72 9.84 10.51 -5.85
CA VAL A 72 10.87 11.44 -6.33
C VAL A 72 10.45 12.08 -7.65
N ASP A 73 9.97 11.29 -8.60
CA ASP A 73 9.51 11.78 -9.90
C ASP A 73 8.23 12.65 -9.77
N ALA A 74 7.41 12.43 -8.73
CA ALA A 74 6.28 13.28 -8.37
C ALA A 74 6.68 14.56 -7.60
N GLY A 75 7.97 14.82 -7.41
CA GLY A 75 8.49 16.00 -6.73
C GLY A 75 8.35 15.96 -5.21
N ALA A 76 8.28 14.76 -4.60
CA ALA A 76 8.18 14.64 -3.16
C ALA A 76 9.45 15.07 -2.44
N GLU A 77 9.27 15.71 -1.29
CA GLU A 77 10.29 16.15 -0.35
C GLU A 77 10.43 15.17 0.82
N SER A 78 11.59 15.18 1.46
CA SER A 78 11.88 14.38 2.66
C SER A 78 11.59 12.89 2.47
N VAL A 79 11.90 12.37 1.28
CA VAL A 79 11.66 10.98 0.93
C VAL A 79 12.55 10.06 1.75
N ALA A 80 11.94 9.05 2.37
CA ALA A 80 12.63 8.03 3.14
C ALA A 80 12.09 6.65 2.78
N THR A 81 13.00 5.69 2.60
CA THR A 81 12.69 4.30 2.23
C THR A 81 13.17 3.34 3.31
N PHE A 82 12.30 2.41 3.69
CA PHE A 82 12.51 1.44 4.76
C PHE A 82 12.27 0.04 4.23
N SER A 83 13.11 -0.91 4.64
CA SER A 83 12.83 -2.33 4.47
C SER A 83 11.94 -2.79 5.64
N LEU A 84 10.80 -3.40 5.33
CA LEU A 84 9.83 -3.86 6.34
C LEU A 84 10.15 -5.26 6.87
N ILE A 85 10.88 -6.06 6.08
CA ILE A 85 11.31 -7.42 6.42
C ILE A 85 12.72 -7.67 5.88
N PRO A 86 13.51 -8.59 6.47
CA PRO A 86 14.74 -9.07 5.84
C PRO A 86 14.43 -9.66 4.45
N PRO A 87 14.97 -9.11 3.35
CA PRO A 87 14.62 -9.57 2.00
C PRO A 87 15.22 -10.95 1.72
N THR A 88 14.45 -11.82 1.05
CA THR A 88 14.90 -13.15 0.63
C THR A 88 15.25 -13.17 -0.87
N VAL A 89 15.21 -14.34 -1.51
CA VAL A 89 15.36 -14.44 -2.97
C VAL A 89 14.05 -14.11 -3.68
N ASP A 90 12.92 -14.47 -3.07
CA ASP A 90 11.61 -14.38 -3.70
C ASP A 90 10.68 -13.39 -2.98
N VAL A 91 11.03 -12.94 -1.77
CA VAL A 91 10.15 -12.13 -0.91
C VAL A 91 10.82 -10.83 -0.50
N GLU A 92 10.14 -9.70 -0.72
CA GLU A 92 10.61 -8.37 -0.38
C GLU A 92 9.43 -7.47 0.04
N ALA A 93 9.61 -6.66 1.07
CA ALA A 93 8.64 -5.66 1.49
C ALA A 93 9.35 -4.37 1.86
N VAL A 94 8.89 -3.26 1.30
CA VAL A 94 9.48 -1.94 1.47
C VAL A 94 8.40 -0.88 1.65
N ARG A 95 8.74 0.17 2.39
CA ARG A 95 7.86 1.32 2.63
C ARG A 95 8.63 2.59 2.32
N CYS A 96 8.09 3.42 1.45
CA CYS A 96 8.59 4.77 1.23
C CYS A 96 7.59 5.77 1.82
N THR A 97 8.10 6.89 2.32
CA THR A 97 7.28 8.01 2.80
C THR A 97 7.84 9.31 2.26
N GLY A 98 7.01 10.33 2.13
CA GLY A 98 7.43 11.66 1.70
C GLY A 98 6.32 12.70 1.85
N PHE A 99 6.62 13.93 1.49
CA PHE A 99 5.62 15.00 1.41
C PHE A 99 5.57 15.55 0.00
N MET A 100 4.38 15.76 -0.55
CA MET A 100 4.22 16.39 -1.86
C MET A 100 3.07 17.38 -1.85
N THR A 101 2.93 18.16 -2.93
CA THR A 101 1.81 19.08 -3.11
C THR A 101 0.85 18.53 -4.16
N VAL A 102 -0.42 18.35 -3.80
CA VAL A 102 -1.50 17.91 -4.69
C VAL A 102 -2.63 18.94 -4.64
N ASP A 103 -2.99 19.53 -5.78
CA ASP A 103 -3.98 20.62 -5.87
C ASP A 103 -3.75 21.73 -4.81
N SER A 104 -2.53 22.24 -4.74
CA SER A 104 -2.12 23.28 -3.76
C SER A 104 -2.20 22.86 -2.28
N ARG A 105 -2.41 21.56 -1.98
CA ARG A 105 -2.44 21.03 -0.62
C ARG A 105 -1.20 20.22 -0.34
N ARG A 106 -0.57 20.47 0.81
CA ARG A 106 0.56 19.65 1.26
C ARG A 106 0.03 18.34 1.86
N VAL A 107 0.45 17.23 1.27
CA VAL A 107 0.08 15.89 1.68
C VAL A 107 1.32 15.12 2.13
N TRP A 108 1.15 14.32 3.16
CA TRP A 108 2.04 13.23 3.50
C TRP A 108 1.62 11.99 2.72
N VAL A 109 2.59 11.29 2.18
CA VAL A 109 2.38 10.08 1.40
C VAL A 109 3.19 8.94 2.00
N GLN A 110 2.60 7.76 2.05
CA GLN A 110 3.27 6.50 2.33
C GLN A 110 2.91 5.51 1.25
N SER A 111 3.89 4.84 0.66
CA SER A 111 3.67 3.73 -0.27
C SER A 111 4.42 2.51 0.24
N SER A 112 3.69 1.42 0.47
CA SER A 112 4.25 0.13 0.84
C SER A 112 4.09 -0.83 -0.33
N ILE A 113 5.19 -1.47 -0.71
CA ILE A 113 5.23 -2.47 -1.77
C ILE A 113 5.63 -3.80 -1.13
N TYR A 114 4.81 -4.82 -1.33
CA TYR A 114 5.05 -6.20 -0.89
C TYR A 114 5.08 -7.12 -2.10
N VAL A 115 6.12 -7.92 -2.23
CA VAL A 115 6.31 -8.83 -3.36
C VAL A 115 6.70 -10.21 -2.85
N ALA A 116 5.96 -11.24 -3.27
CA ALA A 116 6.38 -12.62 -3.15
C ALA A 116 6.28 -13.31 -4.51
N GLY A 117 7.44 -13.70 -5.05
CA GLY A 117 7.56 -14.40 -6.33
C GLY A 117 7.18 -15.87 -6.24
N SER A 118 6.81 -16.45 -7.38
CA SER A 118 6.58 -17.89 -7.52
C SER A 118 6.84 -18.34 -8.94
N THR A 119 7.53 -19.46 -9.10
CA THR A 119 7.66 -20.14 -10.41
C THR A 119 6.36 -20.82 -10.84
N THR A 120 5.40 -21.02 -9.93
CA THR A 120 4.09 -21.55 -10.29
C THR A 120 3.26 -20.44 -10.94
N SER A 121 2.66 -20.73 -12.09
CA SER A 121 1.92 -19.75 -12.88
C SER A 121 0.80 -19.08 -12.06
N GLY A 122 0.80 -17.74 -12.04
CA GLY A 122 -0.20 -16.92 -11.36
C GLY A 122 -0.14 -16.94 -9.82
N ARG A 123 0.91 -17.55 -9.23
CA ARG A 123 1.04 -17.66 -7.76
C ARG A 123 1.96 -16.61 -7.14
N GLY A 124 2.67 -15.82 -7.94
CA GLY A 124 3.37 -14.63 -7.45
C GLY A 124 2.37 -13.53 -7.12
N ILE A 125 2.69 -12.69 -6.15
CA ILE A 125 1.84 -11.59 -5.69
C ILE A 125 2.63 -10.30 -5.53
N LEU A 126 2.05 -9.20 -6.00
CA LEU A 126 2.47 -7.82 -5.75
C LEU A 126 1.31 -7.10 -5.07
N ILE A 127 1.58 -6.49 -3.93
CA ILE A 127 0.63 -5.64 -3.20
C ILE A 127 1.23 -4.24 -3.14
N GLU A 128 0.46 -3.25 -3.57
CA GLU A 128 0.77 -1.83 -3.40
C GLU A 128 -0.28 -1.24 -2.47
N GLN A 129 0.17 -0.69 -1.34
CA GLN A 129 -0.67 0.05 -0.42
C GLN A 129 -0.17 1.49 -0.33
N MET A 130 -1.03 2.46 -0.63
CA MET A 130 -0.66 3.87 -0.61
C MET A 130 -1.60 4.68 0.27
N PHE A 131 -1.03 5.48 1.16
CA PHE A 131 -1.73 6.50 1.91
C PHE A 131 -1.43 7.87 1.32
N VAL A 132 -2.46 8.68 1.13
CA VAL A 132 -2.34 10.11 0.82
C VAL A 132 -3.15 10.86 1.86
N VAL A 133 -2.47 11.68 2.66
CA VAL A 133 -3.06 12.30 3.84
C VAL A 133 -2.67 13.77 3.89
N GLU A 134 -3.64 14.67 4.02
CA GLU A 134 -3.37 16.08 4.23
C GLU A 134 -2.51 16.28 5.49
N SER A 135 -1.41 17.03 5.36
CA SER A 135 -0.36 17.04 6.39
C SER A 135 -0.85 17.53 7.75
N GLY A 136 -1.81 18.47 7.80
CA GLY A 136 -2.43 18.93 9.04
C GLY A 136 -3.38 17.91 9.69
N TYR A 137 -3.88 16.95 8.92
CA TYR A 137 -4.81 15.90 9.41
C TYR A 137 -4.07 14.65 9.90
N ARG A 138 -2.85 14.41 9.39
CA ARG A 138 -2.05 13.20 9.69
C ARG A 138 -1.94 12.85 11.17
N ALA A 139 -1.70 13.84 12.04
CA ALA A 139 -1.53 13.59 13.47
C ALA A 139 -2.80 13.03 14.13
N ARG A 140 -3.98 13.36 13.60
CA ARG A 140 -5.28 12.93 14.14
C ARG A 140 -5.61 11.48 13.79
N ILE A 141 -5.15 11.00 12.64
CA ILE A 141 -5.43 9.64 12.13
C ILE A 141 -4.19 8.75 12.11
N ARG A 142 -3.16 9.11 12.89
CA ARG A 142 -1.89 8.38 12.92
C ARG A 142 -2.09 6.91 13.28
N ASP A 143 -2.95 6.64 14.25
CA ASP A 143 -3.17 5.30 14.75
C ASP A 143 -3.95 4.47 13.71
N ASP A 144 -4.98 5.04 13.05
CA ASP A 144 -5.66 4.40 11.92
C ASP A 144 -4.71 4.06 10.75
N ILE A 145 -3.75 4.94 10.44
CA ILE A 145 -2.73 4.70 9.41
C ILE A 145 -1.85 3.51 9.79
N ALA A 146 -1.49 3.40 11.08
CA ALA A 146 -0.73 2.27 11.59
C ALA A 146 -1.55 0.98 11.49
N ASP A 147 -2.80 0.98 11.98
CA ASP A 147 -3.68 -0.19 11.96
C ASP A 147 -3.91 -0.72 10.54
N LEU A 148 -4.26 0.17 9.59
CA LEU A 148 -4.45 -0.20 8.18
C LEU A 148 -3.15 -0.70 7.54
N GLY A 149 -2.02 -0.07 7.85
CA GLY A 149 -0.71 -0.44 7.29
C GLY A 149 -0.20 -1.78 7.83
N ASP A 150 -0.35 -1.98 9.13
CA ASP A 150 0.14 -3.14 9.85
C ASP A 150 -0.71 -4.38 9.55
N ALA A 151 -2.04 -4.24 9.39
CA ALA A 151 -2.91 -5.35 8.98
C ALA A 151 -2.48 -5.96 7.63
N VAL A 152 -2.13 -5.12 6.64
CA VAL A 152 -1.62 -5.59 5.33
C VAL A 152 -0.24 -6.23 5.49
N GLN A 153 0.65 -5.60 6.25
CA GLN A 153 1.99 -6.10 6.49
C GLN A 153 1.99 -7.47 7.20
N GLU A 154 1.26 -7.61 8.31
CA GLU A 154 1.19 -8.83 9.11
C GLU A 154 0.66 -10.00 8.28
N ARG A 155 -0.42 -9.78 7.50
CA ARG A 155 -0.96 -10.82 6.62
C ARG A 155 0.04 -11.25 5.56
N PHE A 156 0.75 -10.31 4.95
CA PHE A 156 1.79 -10.64 3.97
C PHE A 156 2.91 -11.46 4.61
N ILE A 157 3.41 -11.03 5.77
CA ILE A 157 4.45 -11.71 6.53
C ILE A 157 4.02 -13.14 6.89
N ASN A 158 2.86 -13.29 7.51
CA ASN A 158 2.34 -14.59 7.96
C ASN A 158 2.22 -15.58 6.79
N ARG A 159 1.82 -15.10 5.60
CA ARG A 159 1.57 -15.93 4.43
C ARG A 159 2.82 -16.31 3.64
N TYR A 160 3.79 -15.39 3.53
CA TYR A 160 4.91 -15.51 2.57
C TYR A 160 6.29 -15.58 3.21
N THR A 161 6.42 -15.30 4.51
CA THR A 161 7.72 -15.36 5.21
C THR A 161 7.82 -16.52 6.20
N SER A 162 6.68 -17.14 6.56
CA SER A 162 6.66 -18.36 7.37
C SER A 162 7.37 -19.50 6.64
N ILE A 163 8.50 -19.94 7.21
CA ILE A 163 9.23 -21.12 6.76
C ILE A 163 8.27 -22.31 6.85
N ARG A 164 7.98 -22.97 5.73
CA ARG A 164 7.47 -24.35 5.78
C ARG A 164 8.62 -25.21 6.29
N ILE A 165 8.59 -25.54 7.57
CA ILE A 165 9.40 -26.62 8.15
C ILE A 165 8.75 -27.94 7.73
#